data_AF-A0A1W0WN22-F1
#
_entry.id   AF-A0A1W0WN22-F1
#
_cell.length_a   1.000
_cell.length_b   1.000
_cell.length_c   1.000
_cell.angle_alpha   90.00
_cell.angle_beta   90.00
_cell.angle_gamma   90.00
#
_symmetry.space_group_name_H-M   'P 1'
#
loop_
_entity.id
_entity.type
_entity.pdbx_description
1 polymer ?
#
loop_
_entity_poly.entity_id
_entity_poly.type
_entity_poly.pdbx_seq_one_letter_code
_entity_poly.pdbx_strand_id
1 'polypeptide(L)'
;MPTATAALMQKHREREERTGIYTVGEILDEKFEDSGEFEGLPASNSINLYYLVHWKWFPHSEDSWEPQENLQSSKKALAVWAEKKLSSQKGPKRSKKSASPTRSVSGRRALPDFDAVEESIARRAATNNRDGDELGEAAAEPDFARIAPRVTTPPRTRTIATSPFASLFGRFINVTPTSSTEVPRAASRAITPVPQPRYHRLQYDQSEPVLPEWTVEDYLGYIPLTLVAVILVLGVINHCAHNL
;
A
#
# COMPACT_ATOMS: atom_id res chain seq x y z
N MET A 1 3.48 11.04 -38.34
CA MET A 1 3.34 9.58 -38.17
C MET A 1 3.61 9.27 -36.71
N PRO A 2 2.65 8.73 -35.93
CA PRO A 2 2.93 8.27 -34.58
C PRO A 2 4.02 7.18 -34.64
N THR A 3 4.95 7.21 -33.69
CA THR A 3 5.97 6.16 -33.57
C THR A 3 5.30 4.83 -33.25
N ALA A 4 5.90 3.70 -33.66
CA ALA A 4 5.35 2.37 -33.38
C ALA A 4 5.03 2.17 -31.89
N THR A 5 5.82 2.80 -31.00
CA THR A 5 5.59 2.83 -29.56
C THR A 5 4.28 3.54 -29.17
N ALA A 6 3.98 4.69 -29.78
CA ALA A 6 2.75 5.44 -29.49
C ALA A 6 1.49 4.66 -29.91
N ALA A 7 1.54 3.97 -31.06
CA ALA A 7 0.44 3.12 -31.51
C ALA A 7 0.21 1.92 -30.57
N LEU A 8 1.29 1.31 -30.07
CA LEU A 8 1.19 0.22 -29.09
C LEU A 8 0.58 0.71 -27.76
N MET A 9 1.00 1.89 -27.27
CA MET A 9 0.45 2.50 -26.06
C MET A 9 -1.05 2.77 -26.20
N GLN A 10 -1.48 3.28 -27.35
CA GLN A 10 -2.90 3.55 -27.60
C GLN A 10 -3.73 2.26 -27.61
N LYS A 11 -3.23 1.19 -28.23
CA LYS A 11 -3.90 -0.12 -28.22
C LYS A 11 -4.01 -0.73 -26.82
N HIS A 12 -2.99 -0.55 -25.97
CA HIS A 12 -3.04 -0.99 -24.57
C HIS A 12 -4.05 -0.17 -23.77
N ARG A 13 -4.05 1.16 -23.93
CA ARG A 13 -5.02 2.05 -23.30
C ARG A 13 -6.46 1.64 -23.65
N GLU A 14 -6.77 1.43 -24.92
CA GLU A 14 -8.12 0.99 -25.35
C GLU A 14 -8.53 -0.36 -24.74
N ARG A 15 -7.57 -1.29 -24.58
CA ARG A 15 -7.85 -2.59 -23.94
C ARG A 15 -8.19 -2.42 -22.46
N GLU A 16 -7.45 -1.57 -21.75
CA GLU A 16 -7.66 -1.32 -20.33
C GLU A 16 -8.94 -0.52 -20.06
N GLU A 17 -9.24 0.49 -20.88
CA GLU A 17 -10.52 1.21 -20.85
C GLU A 17 -11.71 0.27 -21.06
N ARG A 18 -11.56 -0.72 -21.94
CA ARG A 18 -12.61 -1.72 -22.19
C ARG A 18 -12.82 -2.67 -21.01
N THR A 19 -11.76 -3.02 -20.29
CA THR A 19 -11.87 -3.93 -19.13
C THR A 19 -12.13 -3.19 -17.82
N GLY A 20 -11.81 -1.90 -17.74
CA GLY A 20 -11.78 -1.13 -16.49
C GLY A 20 -10.71 -1.61 -15.51
N ILE A 21 -9.77 -2.44 -15.97
CA ILE A 21 -8.72 -3.04 -15.15
C ILE A 21 -7.41 -2.35 -15.50
N TYR A 22 -6.97 -1.47 -14.62
CA TYR A 22 -5.68 -0.79 -14.73
C TYR A 22 -4.60 -1.63 -14.05
N THR A 23 -3.44 -1.76 -14.70
CA THR A 23 -2.33 -2.54 -14.15
C THR A 23 -1.35 -1.61 -13.44
N VAL A 24 -1.04 -1.90 -12.18
CA VAL A 24 -0.02 -1.18 -11.42
C VAL A 24 1.36 -1.42 -12.05
N GLY A 25 2.08 -0.35 -12.36
CA GLY A 25 3.44 -0.39 -12.91
C GLY A 25 4.49 -0.40 -11.82
N GLU A 26 4.58 0.69 -11.06
CA GLU A 26 5.50 0.87 -9.93
C GLU A 26 4.80 1.62 -8.79
N ILE A 27 5.18 1.33 -7.55
CA ILE A 27 4.79 2.16 -6.40
C ILE A 27 5.95 3.11 -6.13
N LEU A 28 5.65 4.40 -6.09
CA LEU A 28 6.66 5.45 -5.96
C LEU A 28 6.85 5.87 -4.50
N ASP A 29 5.74 5.99 -3.76
CA ASP A 29 5.76 6.48 -2.39
C ASP A 29 4.60 5.93 -1.55
N GLU A 30 4.67 6.15 -0.24
CA GLU A 30 3.61 5.86 0.73
C GLU A 30 3.31 7.12 1.55
N LYS A 31 2.06 7.29 1.97
CA LYS A 31 1.69 8.28 2.98
C LYS A 31 0.65 7.67 3.92
N PHE A 32 0.74 8.08 5.18
CA PHE A 32 -0.23 7.76 6.21
C PHE A 32 -1.10 8.99 6.42
N GLU A 33 -2.40 8.86 6.21
CA GLU A 33 -3.36 9.89 6.62
C GLU A 33 -4.00 9.43 7.93
N ASP A 34 -3.79 10.23 8.97
CA ASP A 34 -4.56 10.08 10.19
C ASP A 34 -6.01 10.44 9.84
N SER A 35 -6.92 9.47 10.01
CA SER A 35 -8.35 9.71 9.81
C SER A 35 -8.80 10.55 10.99
N GLY A 36 -8.57 11.87 10.86
CA GLY A 36 -8.73 12.84 11.94
C GLY A 36 -10.00 12.56 12.74
N GLU A 37 -9.83 12.56 14.07
CA GLU A 37 -10.84 12.23 15.05
C GLU A 37 -12.17 12.92 14.72
N PHE A 38 -13.09 12.19 14.11
CA PHE A 38 -14.44 12.68 13.89
C PHE A 38 -15.11 12.69 15.26
N GLU A 39 -15.24 13.89 15.85
CA GLU A 39 -15.69 14.09 17.24
C GLU A 39 -16.89 13.18 17.58
N GLY A 40 -16.66 12.24 18.51
CA GLY A 40 -17.72 11.46 19.14
C GLY A 40 -17.76 9.96 18.85
N LEU A 41 -16.84 9.42 18.03
CA LEU A 41 -16.63 7.97 17.93
C LEU A 41 -15.34 7.57 18.66
N PRO A 42 -15.34 6.44 19.41
CA PRO A 42 -14.12 5.96 20.05
C PRO A 42 -13.07 5.77 18.96
N ALA A 43 -11.91 6.41 19.12
CA ALA A 43 -10.79 6.36 18.19
C ALA A 43 -10.43 4.91 17.86
N SER A 44 -11.03 4.35 16.82
CA SER A 44 -10.46 3.20 16.16
C SER A 44 -9.27 3.78 15.43
N ASN A 45 -8.06 3.46 15.88
CA ASN A 45 -6.80 3.89 15.28
C ASN A 45 -6.62 3.25 13.88
N SER A 46 -7.56 3.47 12.96
CA SER A 46 -7.48 3.10 11.56
C SER A 46 -6.62 4.15 10.88
N ILE A 47 -5.33 3.86 10.81
CA ILE A 47 -4.40 4.63 9.99
C ILE A 47 -4.72 4.30 8.54
N ASN A 48 -5.10 5.29 7.75
CA ASN A 48 -5.35 5.08 6.33
C ASN A 48 -4.02 5.14 5.57
N LEU A 49 -3.66 4.01 4.95
CA LEU A 49 -2.44 3.89 4.16
C LEU A 49 -2.73 4.10 2.68
N TYR A 50 -2.06 5.10 2.10
CA TYR A 50 -2.13 5.45 0.69
C TYR A 50 -0.77 5.25 0.02
N TYR A 51 -0.80 4.83 -1.24
CA TYR A 51 0.37 4.63 -2.06
C TYR A 51 0.30 5.51 -3.31
N LEU A 52 1.41 6.13 -3.69
CA LEU A 52 1.52 6.82 -4.96
C LEU A 52 1.86 5.80 -6.04
N VAL A 53 0.92 5.58 -6.95
CA VAL A 53 0.98 4.52 -7.95
C VAL A 53 1.30 5.12 -9.32
N HIS A 54 2.33 4.58 -9.95
CA HIS A 54 2.58 4.77 -11.38
C HIS A 54 1.85 3.69 -12.18
N TRP A 55 0.92 4.10 -13.02
CA TRP A 55 0.11 3.20 -13.83
C TRP A 55 0.88 2.73 -15.06
N LYS A 56 0.81 1.43 -15.35
CA LYS A 56 1.51 0.88 -16.50
C LYS A 56 0.95 1.50 -17.79
N TRP A 57 1.83 1.93 -18.69
CA TRP A 57 1.49 2.57 -19.97
C TRP A 57 0.94 4.00 -19.89
N PHE A 58 0.87 4.57 -18.69
CA PHE A 58 0.48 5.97 -18.49
C PHE A 58 1.70 6.85 -18.21
N PRO A 59 1.65 8.14 -18.55
CA PRO A 59 2.70 9.07 -18.20
C PRO A 59 2.71 9.34 -16.69
N HIS A 60 3.85 9.78 -16.15
CA HIS A 60 4.00 10.11 -14.73
C HIS A 60 3.09 11.27 -14.27
N SER A 61 2.56 12.07 -15.21
CA SER A 61 1.57 13.10 -14.90
C SER A 61 0.21 12.52 -14.48
N GLU A 62 -0.04 11.24 -14.73
CA GLU A 62 -1.26 10.53 -14.36
C GLU A 62 -1.07 9.66 -13.10
N ASP A 63 0.04 9.82 -12.38
CA ASP A 63 0.26 9.12 -11.11
C ASP A 63 -0.78 9.56 -10.06
N SER A 64 -1.34 8.60 -9.32
CA SER A 64 -2.41 8.85 -8.36
C SER A 64 -2.14 8.22 -6.99
N TRP A 65 -2.71 8.82 -5.95
CA TRP A 65 -2.69 8.25 -4.59
C TRP A 65 -3.85 7.29 -4.43
N GLU A 66 -3.55 6.01 -4.28
CA GLU A 66 -4.54 4.94 -4.11
C GLU A 66 -4.49 4.37 -2.69
N PRO A 67 -5.65 4.10 -2.06
CA PRO A 67 -5.68 3.40 -0.78
C PRO A 67 -5.17 1.96 -0.94
N GLN A 68 -4.59 1.41 0.13
CA GLN A 68 -4.11 0.01 0.15
C GLN A 68 -5.16 -1.00 -0.31
N GLU A 69 -6.44 -0.73 -0.01
CA GLU A 69 -7.59 -1.56 -0.38
C GLU A 69 -7.74 -1.70 -1.91
N ASN A 70 -7.44 -0.66 -2.68
CA ASN A 70 -7.50 -0.70 -4.14
C ASN A 70 -6.37 -1.55 -4.74
N LEU A 71 -5.28 -1.75 -4.00
CA LEU A 71 -4.09 -2.47 -4.47
C LEU A 71 -4.06 -3.95 -4.08
N GLN A 72 -5.16 -4.49 -3.56
CA GLN A 72 -5.27 -5.90 -3.17
C GLN A 72 -5.07 -6.88 -4.33
N SER A 73 -5.35 -6.47 -5.57
CA SER A 73 -5.07 -7.24 -6.79
C SER A 73 -3.58 -7.22 -7.17
N SER A 74 -2.83 -6.24 -6.67
CA SER A 74 -1.45 -5.93 -7.07
C SER A 74 -0.41 -6.20 -5.97
N LYS A 75 -0.63 -7.27 -5.18
CA LYS A 75 0.25 -7.66 -4.06
C LYS A 75 1.72 -7.82 -4.45
N LYS A 76 2.01 -8.21 -5.69
CA LYS A 76 3.38 -8.34 -6.20
C LYS A 76 4.11 -6.99 -6.25
N ALA A 77 3.44 -5.93 -6.68
CA ALA A 77 4.03 -4.59 -6.73
C ALA A 77 4.30 -4.06 -5.32
N LEU A 78 3.38 -4.30 -4.38
CA LEU A 78 3.55 -3.96 -2.96
C LEU A 78 4.75 -4.69 -2.33
N ALA A 79 4.93 -5.98 -2.61
CA ALA A 79 6.07 -6.74 -2.10
C ALA A 79 7.41 -6.20 -2.61
N VAL A 80 7.52 -5.95 -3.91
CA VAL A 80 8.74 -5.37 -4.52
C VAL A 80 9.07 -4.01 -3.93
N TRP A 81 8.05 -3.18 -3.72
CA TRP A 81 8.25 -1.87 -3.11
C TRP A 81 8.68 -1.96 -1.63
N ALA A 82 8.10 -2.88 -0.86
CA ALA A 82 8.49 -3.11 0.53
C ALA A 82 9.96 -3.56 0.66
N GLU A 83 10.41 -4.46 -0.23
CA GLU A 83 11.82 -4.88 -0.31
C GLU A 83 12.76 -3.69 -0.66
N LYS A 84 12.34 -2.82 -1.57
CA LYS A 84 13.08 -1.60 -1.96
C LYS A 84 13.21 -0.62 -0.78
N LYS A 85 12.16 -0.46 0.02
CA LYS A 85 12.19 0.37 1.24
C LYS A 85 13.15 -0.19 2.29
N LEU A 86 13.08 -1.50 2.56
CA LEU A 86 13.96 -2.16 3.54
C LEU A 86 15.44 -2.10 3.13
N SER A 87 15.75 -2.21 1.84
CA SER A 87 17.12 -2.08 1.33
C SER A 87 17.63 -0.64 1.39
N SER A 88 16.77 0.36 1.18
CA SER A 88 17.13 1.78 1.26
C SER A 88 17.35 2.25 2.70
N GLN A 89 16.64 1.67 3.67
CA GLN A 89 16.83 1.97 5.10
C GLN A 89 18.11 1.38 5.69
N LYS A 90 18.71 0.37 5.05
CA LYS A 90 20.13 0.03 5.28
C LYS A 90 20.96 1.15 4.66
N GLY A 91 20.97 2.29 5.35
CA GLY A 91 21.61 3.52 4.89
C GLY A 91 23.02 3.22 4.39
N PRO A 92 23.52 3.99 3.41
CA PRO A 92 24.82 3.73 2.81
C PRO A 92 25.79 3.53 3.95
N LYS A 93 26.27 2.27 4.12
CA LYS A 93 27.32 1.97 5.10
C LYS A 93 28.30 3.08 4.86
N ARG A 94 28.45 4.01 5.82
CA ARG A 94 29.42 5.10 5.73
C ARG A 94 30.70 4.34 5.48
N SER A 95 31.08 4.22 4.21
CA SER A 95 32.41 3.83 3.83
C SER A 95 33.15 4.93 4.54
N LYS A 96 33.80 4.56 5.64
CA LYS A 96 34.71 5.44 6.34
C LYS A 96 35.58 5.91 5.21
N LYS A 97 35.32 7.13 4.74
CA LYS A 97 36.13 7.84 3.78
C LYS A 97 37.39 8.00 4.58
N SER A 98 38.24 6.98 4.52
CA SER A 98 39.62 7.04 4.92
C SER A 98 40.07 8.30 4.23
N ALA A 99 40.30 9.33 5.03
CA ALA A 99 40.92 10.54 4.57
C ALA A 99 42.17 10.07 3.85
N SER A 100 42.15 10.09 2.52
CA SER A 100 43.35 9.95 1.73
C SER A 100 44.17 11.18 2.07
N PRO A 101 45.32 11.04 2.74
CA PRO A 101 46.18 12.18 2.96
C PRO A 101 46.66 12.60 1.59
N THR A 102 46.23 13.78 1.15
CA THR A 102 46.73 14.43 -0.06
C THR A 102 48.20 14.72 0.19
N ARG A 103 49.09 13.81 -0.24
CA ARG A 103 50.52 14.08 -0.30
C ARG A 103 51.00 13.78 -1.72
N SER A 104 50.96 14.83 -2.53
CA SER A 104 51.67 14.96 -3.78
C SER A 104 53.17 14.71 -3.55
N VAL A 105 53.69 13.53 -3.89
CA VAL A 105 55.12 13.37 -4.18
C VAL A 105 55.29 12.34 -5.30
N SER A 106 55.62 12.87 -6.47
CA SER A 106 56.39 12.21 -7.53
C SER A 106 57.47 11.28 -6.96
N GLY A 107 57.38 10.00 -7.26
CA GLY A 107 58.44 9.04 -6.93
C GLY A 107 58.04 7.63 -7.29
N ARG A 108 58.62 7.11 -8.38
CA ARG A 108 58.55 5.70 -8.79
C ARG A 108 58.80 4.82 -7.57
N ARG A 109 57.81 4.04 -7.14
CA ARG A 109 58.00 2.94 -6.19
C ARG A 109 57.60 1.63 -6.84
N ALA A 110 58.46 0.66 -6.61
CA ALA A 110 58.44 -0.69 -7.15
C ALA A 110 57.10 -1.40 -6.91
N LEU A 111 56.80 -2.34 -7.82
CA LEU A 111 55.68 -3.26 -7.69
C LEU A 111 55.67 -3.92 -6.30
N PRO A 112 54.53 -3.97 -5.62
CA PRO A 112 54.39 -4.75 -4.40
C PRO A 112 54.42 -6.24 -4.72
N ASP A 113 55.13 -6.97 -3.88
CA ASP A 113 55.29 -8.43 -3.89
C ASP A 113 53.93 -9.09 -3.58
N PHE A 114 53.50 -10.00 -4.45
CA PHE A 114 52.13 -10.54 -4.48
C PHE A 114 51.85 -11.48 -3.31
N ASP A 115 52.89 -12.06 -2.71
CA ASP A 115 52.79 -13.05 -1.63
C ASP A 115 52.33 -12.45 -0.28
N ALA A 116 52.49 -11.13 -0.08
CA ALA A 116 52.08 -10.46 1.15
C ALA A 116 50.56 -10.17 1.23
N VAL A 117 49.83 -10.28 0.11
CA VAL A 117 48.39 -9.98 0.07
C VAL A 117 47.57 -11.16 0.59
N GLU A 118 48.01 -12.39 0.35
CA GLU A 118 47.25 -13.61 0.67
C GLU A 118 47.19 -13.87 2.19
N GLU A 119 48.26 -13.54 2.93
CA GLU A 119 48.30 -13.68 4.39
C GLU A 119 47.35 -12.69 5.11
N SER A 120 47.06 -11.54 4.49
CA SER A 120 46.16 -10.53 5.07
C SER A 120 44.68 -10.93 5.01
N ILE A 121 44.32 -11.78 4.04
CA ILE A 121 42.94 -12.26 3.85
C ILE A 121 42.62 -13.36 4.88
N ALA A 122 43.59 -14.23 5.19
CA ALA A 122 43.42 -15.30 6.18
C ALA A 122 43.16 -14.77 7.61
N ARG A 123 43.79 -13.65 8.01
CA ARG A 123 43.61 -13.09 9.37
C ARG A 123 42.25 -12.45 9.62
N ARG A 124 41.52 -12.04 8.57
CA ARG A 124 40.18 -11.42 8.70
C ARG A 124 39.05 -12.42 8.92
N ALA A 125 39.23 -13.70 8.57
CA ALA A 125 38.19 -14.71 8.74
C ALA A 125 38.01 -15.16 10.21
N ALA A 126 39.00 -14.95 11.08
CA ALA A 126 39.01 -15.54 12.43
C ALA A 126 38.29 -14.71 13.52
N THR A 127 37.81 -13.50 13.24
CA THR A 127 37.32 -12.58 14.31
C THR A 127 35.82 -12.31 14.32
N ASN A 128 35.04 -12.88 13.39
CA ASN A 128 33.61 -12.56 13.25
C ASN A 128 32.62 -13.47 14.02
N ASN A 129 33.08 -14.41 14.85
CA ASN A 129 32.20 -15.43 15.45
C ASN A 129 31.97 -15.33 16.96
N ARG A 130 32.20 -14.18 17.63
CA ARG A 130 32.25 -14.17 19.12
C ARG A 130 31.05 -13.58 19.88
N ASP A 131 30.09 -12.91 19.26
CA ASP A 131 29.05 -12.22 20.05
C ASP A 131 27.64 -12.64 19.61
N GLY A 132 27.02 -13.56 20.35
CA GLY A 132 25.65 -14.02 20.05
C GLY A 132 24.89 -14.84 21.09
N ASP A 133 25.44 -15.13 22.27
CA ASP A 133 24.71 -15.82 23.36
C ASP A 133 24.55 -14.86 24.55
N GLU A 134 23.35 -14.29 24.70
CA GLU A 134 22.69 -13.95 25.99
C GLU A 134 21.53 -12.99 25.71
N LEU A 135 20.31 -13.50 25.50
CA LEU A 135 19.09 -12.80 25.90
C LEU A 135 18.09 -13.82 26.45
N GLY A 136 17.86 -13.70 27.75
CA GLY A 136 17.02 -14.57 28.55
C GLY A 136 15.54 -14.49 28.17
N GLU A 137 14.95 -15.68 28.16
CA GLU A 137 13.54 -15.96 27.94
C GLU A 137 12.80 -15.89 29.28
N ALA A 138 12.14 -14.76 29.54
CA ALA A 138 11.18 -14.60 30.64
C ALA A 138 9.78 -14.46 30.03
N ALA A 139 9.16 -15.60 29.71
CA ALA A 139 7.77 -15.67 29.30
C ALA A 139 6.86 -15.58 30.54
N ALA A 140 6.21 -14.43 30.71
CA ALA A 140 5.05 -14.29 31.59
C ALA A 140 3.79 -14.61 30.78
N GLU A 141 3.02 -15.59 31.24
CA GLU A 141 1.74 -15.97 30.64
C GLU A 141 0.67 -14.88 30.86
N PRO A 142 -0.10 -14.48 29.82
CA PRO A 142 -1.32 -13.72 29.99
C PRO A 142 -2.51 -14.64 30.28
N ASP A 143 -3.08 -14.49 31.48
CA ASP A 143 -4.30 -15.12 31.97
C ASP A 143 -5.53 -14.62 31.18
N PHE A 144 -5.99 -15.40 30.20
CA PHE A 144 -7.14 -15.10 29.32
C PHE A 144 -8.47 -15.69 29.81
N ALA A 145 -8.60 -16.02 31.09
CA ALA A 145 -9.86 -16.52 31.63
C ALA A 145 -10.74 -15.37 32.17
N ARG A 146 -11.70 -14.90 31.36
CA ARG A 146 -13.09 -14.48 31.74
C ARG A 146 -13.62 -13.37 30.82
N ILE A 147 -14.20 -13.74 29.69
CA ILE A 147 -15.24 -12.92 29.06
C ILE A 147 -16.42 -13.84 28.74
N ALA A 148 -17.46 -13.74 29.56
CA ALA A 148 -18.74 -14.43 29.32
C ALA A 148 -19.49 -13.77 28.15
N PRO A 149 -20.22 -14.54 27.32
CA PRO A 149 -20.94 -14.00 26.18
C PRO A 149 -22.15 -13.16 26.62
N ARG A 150 -22.17 -11.88 26.22
CA ARG A 150 -23.33 -10.99 26.37
C ARG A 150 -24.37 -11.33 25.30
N VAL A 151 -25.49 -11.89 25.74
CA VAL A 151 -26.70 -12.10 24.93
C VAL A 151 -27.19 -10.74 24.44
N THR A 152 -27.11 -10.51 23.14
CA THR A 152 -27.55 -9.27 22.49
C THR A 152 -28.88 -9.55 21.81
N THR A 153 -29.96 -8.93 22.29
CA THR A 153 -31.29 -8.99 21.68
C THR A 153 -31.37 -8.10 20.43
N PRO A 154 -32.09 -8.49 19.37
CA PRO A 154 -32.16 -7.73 18.12
C PRO A 154 -33.00 -6.44 18.26
N PRO A 155 -32.63 -5.35 17.56
CA PRO A 155 -33.38 -4.10 17.56
C PRO A 155 -34.65 -4.18 16.71
N ARG A 156 -35.70 -3.56 17.25
CA ARG A 156 -37.06 -3.45 16.72
C ARG A 156 -37.08 -2.56 15.47
N THR A 157 -37.49 -3.12 14.33
CA THR A 157 -37.72 -2.42 13.07
C THR A 157 -38.76 -1.31 13.24
N ARG A 158 -38.37 -0.06 12.95
CA ARG A 158 -39.29 1.08 12.83
C ARG A 158 -39.64 1.27 11.36
N THR A 159 -40.92 1.06 11.05
CA THR A 159 -41.55 1.38 9.77
C THR A 159 -41.52 2.89 9.54
N ILE A 160 -40.84 3.35 8.49
CA ILE A 160 -40.83 4.76 8.09
C ILE A 160 -42.04 4.99 7.18
N ALA A 161 -42.96 5.83 7.64
CA ALA A 161 -44.09 6.29 6.85
C ALA A 161 -43.60 7.27 5.77
N THR A 162 -43.95 6.97 4.52
CA THR A 162 -43.78 7.83 3.35
C THR A 162 -44.70 9.04 3.46
N SER A 163 -44.11 10.24 3.47
CA SER A 163 -44.81 11.52 3.37
C SER A 163 -44.74 12.04 1.92
N PRO A 164 -45.86 12.41 1.29
CA PRO A 164 -45.88 13.12 0.01
C PRO A 164 -45.91 14.62 0.26
N PHE A 165 -44.78 15.32 0.10
CA PHE A 165 -44.81 16.78 -0.03
C PHE A 165 -44.49 17.17 -1.47
N ALA A 166 -45.58 17.51 -2.15
CA ALA A 166 -45.62 18.10 -3.46
C ALA A 166 -45.04 19.53 -3.42
N SER A 167 -44.38 19.89 -4.53
CA SER A 167 -44.57 21.11 -5.29
C SER A 167 -44.79 22.42 -4.51
N LEU A 168 -43.80 23.30 -4.54
CA LEU A 168 -43.95 24.73 -4.86
C LEU A 168 -42.56 25.36 -4.79
N PHE A 169 -42.05 25.93 -5.87
CA PHE A 169 -41.41 27.26 -5.93
C PHE A 169 -40.86 27.47 -7.33
N GLY A 170 -41.71 28.03 -8.19
CA GLY A 170 -41.25 28.87 -9.28
C GLY A 170 -41.05 30.30 -8.76
N ARG A 171 -39.96 30.96 -9.17
CA ARG A 171 -40.01 32.38 -9.55
C ARG A 171 -38.77 32.77 -10.34
N PHE A 172 -39.05 33.17 -11.58
CA PHE A 172 -38.16 33.87 -12.49
C PHE A 172 -37.66 35.18 -11.87
N ILE A 173 -36.38 35.50 -12.10
CA ILE A 173 -35.88 36.87 -12.06
C ILE A 173 -35.16 37.12 -13.38
N ASN A 174 -35.81 37.91 -14.24
CA ASN A 174 -35.19 38.52 -15.41
C ASN A 174 -34.25 39.63 -14.92
N VAL A 175 -32.97 39.54 -15.25
CA VAL A 175 -32.01 40.64 -15.07
C VAL A 175 -31.61 41.14 -16.45
N THR A 176 -31.99 42.38 -16.74
CA THR A 176 -31.62 43.13 -17.94
C THR A 176 -30.14 43.57 -17.91
N PRO A 177 -29.43 43.60 -19.05
CA PRO A 177 -28.06 44.10 -19.10
C PRO A 177 -28.02 45.62 -19.32
N THR A 178 -27.33 46.34 -18.43
CA THR A 178 -26.91 47.73 -18.66
C THR A 178 -25.53 47.76 -19.30
N SER A 179 -25.45 48.37 -20.49
CA SER A 179 -24.22 48.85 -21.11
C SER A 179 -23.49 49.83 -20.21
N SER A 180 -22.15 49.76 -20.14
CA SER A 180 -21.26 50.92 -20.31
C SER A 180 -19.83 50.63 -19.84
N THR A 181 -18.88 51.22 -20.57
CA THR A 181 -17.48 51.49 -20.23
C THR A 181 -16.47 50.45 -20.70
N GLU A 182 -16.03 50.64 -21.95
CA GLU A 182 -14.77 50.15 -22.48
C GLU A 182 -13.60 50.64 -21.63
N VAL A 183 -12.87 49.69 -21.05
CA VAL A 183 -11.49 49.87 -20.59
C VAL A 183 -10.60 49.14 -21.61
N PRO A 184 -9.53 49.75 -22.13
CA PRO A 184 -8.62 49.06 -23.04
C PRO A 184 -7.95 47.89 -22.32
N ARG A 185 -8.48 46.69 -22.58
CA ARG A 185 -8.01 45.41 -22.05
C ARG A 185 -6.70 45.08 -22.74
N ALA A 186 -5.59 45.26 -22.02
CA ALA A 186 -4.32 44.65 -22.38
C ALA A 186 -4.56 43.19 -22.77
N ALA A 187 -3.97 42.76 -23.88
CA ALA A 187 -4.13 41.44 -24.47
C ALA A 187 -3.69 40.32 -23.50
N SER A 188 -4.56 39.97 -22.55
CA SER A 188 -4.48 38.72 -21.81
C SER A 188 -4.75 37.62 -22.81
N ARG A 189 -3.68 36.96 -23.24
CA ARG A 189 -3.72 35.69 -23.96
C ARG A 189 -4.75 34.81 -23.25
N ALA A 190 -5.84 34.50 -23.95
CA ALA A 190 -6.85 33.58 -23.48
C ALA A 190 -6.16 32.25 -23.18
N ILE A 191 -5.94 31.99 -21.89
CA ILE A 191 -5.56 30.65 -21.42
C ILE A 191 -6.82 29.83 -21.65
N THR A 192 -6.86 29.10 -22.77
CA THR A 192 -7.86 28.05 -22.97
C THR A 192 -7.77 27.14 -21.75
N PRO A 193 -8.85 26.99 -20.97
CA PRO A 193 -8.83 26.10 -19.82
C PRO A 193 -8.49 24.70 -20.34
N VAL A 194 -7.36 24.17 -19.87
CA VAL A 194 -6.97 22.79 -20.14
C VAL A 194 -8.13 21.93 -19.66
N PRO A 195 -8.76 21.12 -20.53
CA PRO A 195 -9.85 20.26 -20.11
C PRO A 195 -9.33 19.34 -19.01
N GLN A 196 -9.82 19.54 -17.80
CA GLN A 196 -9.56 18.65 -16.68
C GLN A 196 -10.07 17.26 -17.10
N PRO A 197 -9.24 16.21 -17.03
CA PRO A 197 -9.72 14.85 -17.28
C PRO A 197 -10.89 14.59 -16.35
N ARG A 198 -12.07 14.35 -16.93
CA ARG A 198 -13.22 13.84 -16.19
C ARG A 198 -12.86 12.44 -15.76
N TYR A 199 -12.27 12.31 -14.59
CA TYR A 199 -12.26 11.05 -13.88
C TYR A 199 -13.72 10.73 -13.59
N HIS A 200 -14.30 9.86 -14.40
CA HIS A 200 -15.47 9.13 -13.97
C HIS A 200 -15.02 8.40 -12.73
N ARG A 201 -15.35 8.95 -11.55
CA ARG A 201 -15.33 8.23 -10.29
C ARG A 201 -15.99 6.91 -10.62
N LEU A 202 -15.20 5.85 -10.70
CA LEU A 202 -15.72 4.51 -10.92
C LEU A 202 -16.71 4.33 -9.79
N GLN A 203 -18.00 4.46 -10.12
CA GLN A 203 -19.03 4.00 -9.24
C GLN A 203 -18.82 2.51 -9.24
N TYR A 204 -18.05 2.04 -8.26
CA TYR A 204 -18.10 0.66 -7.87
C TYR A 204 -19.57 0.39 -7.62
N ASP A 205 -20.15 -0.40 -8.52
CA ASP A 205 -21.45 -0.99 -8.27
C ASP A 205 -21.30 -1.72 -6.93
N GLN A 206 -21.91 -1.16 -5.88
CA GLN A 206 -21.94 -1.74 -4.55
C GLN A 206 -22.85 -2.98 -4.51
N SER A 207 -23.14 -3.59 -5.67
CA SER A 207 -23.56 -4.98 -5.69
C SER A 207 -22.42 -5.78 -5.07
N GLU A 208 -22.56 -6.04 -3.76
CA GLU A 208 -21.66 -6.90 -3.02
C GLU A 208 -21.43 -8.14 -3.88
N PRO A 209 -20.17 -8.53 -4.15
CA PRO A 209 -19.94 -9.81 -4.78
C PRO A 209 -20.65 -10.81 -3.91
N VAL A 210 -21.66 -11.49 -4.47
CA VAL A 210 -22.34 -12.60 -3.81
C VAL A 210 -21.24 -13.62 -3.60
N LEU A 211 -20.60 -13.55 -2.44
CA LEU A 211 -19.63 -14.54 -2.02
C LEU A 211 -20.38 -15.86 -2.12
N PRO A 212 -19.83 -16.87 -2.80
CA PRO A 212 -20.47 -18.16 -2.86
C PRO A 212 -20.77 -18.55 -1.41
N GLU A 213 -22.01 -18.93 -1.15
CA GLU A 213 -22.43 -19.36 0.18
C GLU A 213 -21.65 -20.63 0.48
N TRP A 214 -20.50 -20.48 1.15
CA TRP A 214 -19.64 -21.61 1.48
C TRP A 214 -20.43 -22.47 2.46
N THR A 215 -20.83 -23.65 2.00
CA THR A 215 -21.45 -24.62 2.89
C THR A 215 -20.38 -25.14 3.84
N VAL A 216 -20.76 -25.58 5.04
CA VAL A 216 -19.83 -26.15 6.03
C VAL A 216 -19.02 -27.33 5.44
N GLU A 217 -19.57 -27.99 4.42
CA GLU A 217 -18.96 -29.10 3.70
C GLU A 217 -17.74 -28.66 2.86
N ASP A 218 -17.76 -27.46 2.27
CA ASP A 218 -16.64 -26.92 1.49
C ASP A 218 -15.44 -26.54 2.39
N TYR A 219 -15.72 -26.11 3.62
CA TYR A 219 -14.70 -25.75 4.60
C TYR A 219 -13.98 -26.98 5.19
N LEU A 220 -14.70 -28.09 5.36
CA LEU A 220 -14.14 -29.34 5.85
C LEU A 220 -13.22 -30.01 4.81
N GLY A 221 -13.50 -29.84 3.51
CA GLY A 221 -12.64 -30.33 2.43
C GLY A 221 -11.31 -29.57 2.30
N TYR A 222 -11.22 -28.36 2.85
CA TYR A 222 -10.04 -27.49 2.76
C TYR A 222 -9.24 -27.41 4.06
N ILE A 223 -9.48 -28.30 5.02
CA ILE A 223 -8.55 -28.43 6.15
C ILE A 223 -7.30 -29.14 5.61
N PRO A 224 -6.14 -28.47 5.52
CA PRO A 224 -4.95 -29.12 5.02
C PRO A 224 -4.62 -30.31 5.94
N LEU A 225 -4.32 -31.47 5.35
CA LEU A 225 -4.03 -32.71 6.09
C LEU A 225 -2.96 -32.53 7.18
N THR A 226 -2.11 -31.52 7.04
CA THR A 226 -1.12 -31.09 8.03
C THR A 226 -1.75 -30.56 9.32
N LEU A 227 -2.84 -29.80 9.25
CA LEU A 227 -3.56 -29.30 10.42
C LEU A 227 -4.23 -30.45 11.19
N VAL A 228 -4.80 -31.42 10.47
CA VAL A 228 -5.38 -32.64 11.07
C VAL A 228 -4.31 -33.44 11.81
N ALA A 229 -3.13 -33.62 11.19
CA ALA A 229 -2.01 -34.30 11.83
C ALA A 229 -1.54 -33.59 13.11
N VAL A 230 -1.45 -32.25 13.11
CA VAL A 230 -1.08 -31.46 14.28
C VAL A 230 -2.12 -31.62 15.41
N ILE A 231 -3.40 -31.56 15.10
CA ILE A 231 -4.48 -31.73 16.10
C ILE A 231 -4.41 -33.13 16.73
N LEU A 232 -4.15 -34.18 15.94
CA LEU A 232 -4.02 -35.54 16.45
C LEU A 232 -2.79 -35.70 17.36
N VAL A 233 -1.65 -35.13 16.98
CA VAL A 233 -0.42 -35.19 17.81
C VAL A 233 -0.63 -34.47 19.14
N LEU A 234 -1.25 -33.28 19.11
CA LEU A 234 -1.57 -32.53 20.34
C LEU A 234 -2.56 -33.30 21.23
N GLY A 235 -3.54 -33.98 20.63
CA GLY A 235 -4.48 -34.85 21.35
C GLY A 235 -3.79 -36.01 22.07
N VAL A 236 -2.83 -36.68 21.42
CA VAL A 236 -2.05 -37.77 22.02
C VAL A 236 -1.18 -37.26 23.16
N ILE A 237 -0.49 -36.13 22.97
CA ILE A 237 0.34 -35.51 24.02
C ILE A 237 -0.51 -35.17 25.24
N ASN A 238 -1.67 -34.55 25.03
CA ASN A 238 -2.57 -34.18 26.12
C ASN A 238 -3.12 -35.43 26.85
N HIS A 239 -3.47 -36.49 26.11
CA HIS A 239 -3.91 -37.75 26.71
C HIS A 239 -2.81 -38.43 27.53
N CYS A 240 -1.55 -38.39 27.08
CA CYS A 240 -0.42 -38.89 27.84
C CYS A 240 -0.17 -38.07 29.12
N ALA A 241 -0.29 -36.74 29.04
CA ALA A 241 -0.08 -35.84 30.18
C ALA A 241 -1.11 -36.05 31.31
N HIS A 242 -2.34 -36.45 30.97
CA HIS A 242 -3.39 -36.71 31.96
C HIS A 242 -3.31 -38.10 32.62
N ASN A 243 -2.53 -39.04 32.08
CA ASN A 243 -2.40 -40.41 32.58
C ASN A 243 -1.08 -40.67 33.33
N LEU A 244 -0.21 -39.65 33.45
CA LEU A 244 1.02 -39.65 34.25
C LEU A 244 0.77 -38.99 35.61
#